data_AF-A0A2S0MKQ9-F1
#
_entry.id   AF-A0A2S0MKQ9-F1
#
_cell.length_a   1.000
_cell.length_b   1.000
_cell.length_c   1.000
_cell.angle_alpha   90.00
_cell.angle_beta   90.00
_cell.angle_gamma   90.00
#
_symmetry.space_group_name_H-M   'P 1'
#
loop_
_entity.id
_entity.type
_entity.pdbx_description
1 polymer ?
#
loop_
_entity_poly.entity_id
_entity_poly.type
_entity_poly.pdbx_seq_one_letter_code
_entity_poly.pdbx_strand_id
1 'polypeptide(L)'
;MKKIAVLLTLGLTAGAVQVSAHGDTHSGGVTYLENAPMTYELFETAIEHVDLDTCPGEFDGDASFCRMTLASDMAHIFVFSHDGDQPLLAVKTVPVNEVLGF
;
A
#
# COMPACT_ATOMS: atom_id res chain seq x y z
N MET A 1 -1.49 39.48 45.02
CA MET A 1 -1.94 40.44 43.99
C MET A 1 -1.20 40.15 42.68
N LYS A 2 -1.89 39.65 41.65
CA LYS A 2 -1.34 39.63 40.28
C LYS A 2 -2.52 39.54 39.30
N LYS A 3 -2.83 40.66 38.65
CA LYS A 3 -3.91 40.79 37.66
C LYS A 3 -3.38 40.25 36.34
N ILE A 4 -3.97 39.19 35.80
CA ILE A 4 -3.64 38.67 34.47
C ILE A 4 -4.56 39.38 33.48
N ALA A 5 -3.97 40.24 32.65
CA ALA A 5 -4.64 40.91 31.55
C ALA A 5 -4.58 40.00 30.31
N VAL A 6 -5.73 39.64 29.77
CA VAL A 6 -5.86 38.89 28.51
C VAL A 6 -6.15 39.91 27.41
N LEU A 7 -5.20 40.14 26.52
CA LEU A 7 -5.42 40.87 25.26
C LEU A 7 -5.90 39.88 24.20
N LEU A 8 -7.12 40.08 23.69
CA LEU A 8 -7.60 39.44 22.47
C LEU A 8 -7.01 40.16 21.25
N THR A 9 -6.19 39.48 20.46
CA THR A 9 -5.77 39.93 19.12
C THR A 9 -6.57 39.21 18.05
N LEU A 10 -7.37 39.97 17.29
CA LEU A 10 -8.08 39.51 16.09
C LEU A 10 -7.06 39.20 14.98
N GLY A 11 -7.01 37.95 14.52
CA GLY A 11 -6.24 37.55 13.34
C GLY A 11 -7.05 37.73 12.05
N LEU A 12 -6.54 38.51 11.11
CA LEU A 12 -6.98 38.50 9.70
C LEU A 12 -6.47 37.21 9.06
N THR A 13 -7.38 36.34 8.62
CA THR A 13 -7.01 35.16 7.82
C THR A 13 -6.92 35.53 6.35
N ALA A 14 -5.71 35.56 5.81
CA ALA A 14 -5.48 35.57 4.37
C ALA A 14 -5.86 34.19 3.81
N GLY A 15 -6.85 34.14 2.91
CA GLY A 15 -7.22 32.91 2.20
C GLY A 15 -6.12 32.52 1.21
N ALA A 16 -5.48 31.37 1.44
CA ALA A 16 -4.57 30.76 0.48
C ALA A 16 -5.41 30.06 -0.61
N VAL A 17 -5.18 30.43 -1.88
CA VAL A 17 -5.73 29.69 -3.03
C VAL A 17 -4.89 28.44 -3.21
N GLN A 18 -5.46 27.27 -2.99
CA GLN A 18 -4.78 26.00 -3.25
C GLN A 18 -4.85 25.69 -4.74
N VAL A 19 -3.73 25.83 -5.44
CA VAL A 19 -3.51 25.17 -6.73
C VAL A 19 -3.20 23.71 -6.41
N SER A 20 -4.15 22.82 -6.67
CA SER A 20 -3.87 21.39 -6.76
C SER A 20 -3.05 21.16 -8.02
N ALA A 21 -1.74 21.04 -7.87
CA ALA A 21 -0.92 20.41 -8.91
C ALA A 21 -1.42 18.95 -9.01
N HIS A 22 -2.09 18.63 -10.11
CA HIS A 22 -2.54 17.28 -10.44
C HIS A 22 -1.30 16.46 -10.87
N GLY A 23 -0.50 16.07 -9.88
CA GLY A 23 0.42 14.96 -10.05
C GLY A 23 -0.36 13.71 -9.70
N ASP A 24 -0.64 12.86 -10.68
CA ASP A 24 -1.19 11.51 -10.49
C ASP A 24 -0.26 10.73 -9.56
N THR A 25 -0.47 10.89 -8.26
CA THR A 25 0.24 10.14 -7.23
C THR A 25 -0.55 8.85 -7.08
N HIS A 26 -0.09 7.80 -7.76
CA HIS A 26 -0.52 6.44 -7.44
C HIS A 26 -0.02 6.11 -6.03
N SER A 27 -0.77 6.56 -5.02
CA SER A 27 -0.49 6.25 -3.62
C SER A 27 -0.65 4.75 -3.46
N GLY A 28 0.48 4.06 -3.32
CA GLY A 28 0.51 2.64 -2.99
C GLY A 28 -0.14 2.35 -1.63
N GLY A 29 -0.19 1.06 -1.26
CA GLY A 29 -0.73 0.63 0.02
C GLY A 29 -0.94 -0.88 0.09
N VAL A 30 -1.44 -1.35 1.24
CA VAL A 30 -1.79 -2.75 1.49
C VAL A 30 -3.30 -2.90 1.57
N THR A 31 -3.85 -3.85 0.82
CA THR A 31 -5.25 -4.27 0.93
C THR A 31 -5.28 -5.68 1.50
N TYR A 32 -5.81 -5.85 2.72
CA TYR A 32 -6.03 -7.16 3.35
C TYR A 32 -7.39 -7.73 2.94
N LEU A 33 -7.46 -9.04 2.73
CA LEU A 33 -8.62 -9.76 2.22
C LEU A 33 -8.91 -10.96 3.15
N GLU A 34 -9.95 -10.84 3.98
CA GLU A 34 -10.26 -11.88 4.97
C GLU A 34 -10.82 -13.17 4.36
N ASN A 35 -11.39 -13.11 3.15
CA ASN A 35 -12.00 -14.26 2.45
C ASN A 35 -11.91 -14.09 0.92
N ALA A 36 -10.72 -13.84 0.40
CA ALA A 36 -10.55 -13.71 -1.04
C ALA A 36 -10.96 -15.01 -1.74
N PRO A 37 -11.78 -14.96 -2.81
CA PRO A 37 -12.11 -16.16 -3.60
C PRO A 37 -10.93 -16.63 -4.47
N MET A 38 -9.82 -15.89 -4.50
CA MET A 38 -8.64 -16.19 -5.30
C MET A 38 -7.70 -17.10 -4.53
N THR A 39 -7.53 -18.33 -5.01
CA THR A 39 -6.50 -19.28 -4.55
C THR A 39 -5.21 -19.11 -5.33
N TYR A 40 -4.11 -19.66 -4.81
CA TYR A 40 -2.83 -19.65 -5.52
C TYR A 40 -2.89 -20.38 -6.86
N GLU A 41 -3.54 -21.54 -6.94
CA GLU A 41 -3.70 -22.30 -8.20
C GLU A 41 -4.38 -21.46 -9.30
N LEU A 42 -5.43 -20.73 -8.95
CA LEU A 42 -6.09 -19.84 -9.89
C LEU A 42 -5.19 -18.67 -10.29
N PHE A 43 -4.49 -18.07 -9.33
CA PHE A 43 -3.55 -16.98 -9.58
C PHE A 43 -2.42 -17.42 -10.53
N GLU A 44 -1.83 -18.59 -10.29
CA GLU A 44 -0.65 -19.09 -11.01
C GLU A 44 -0.90 -19.24 -12.51
N THR A 45 -2.13 -19.60 -12.88
CA THR A 45 -2.54 -19.76 -14.28
C THR A 45 -3.08 -18.48 -14.91
N ALA A 46 -3.55 -17.52 -14.10
CA ALA A 46 -4.23 -16.32 -14.57
C ALA A 46 -3.32 -15.09 -14.71
N ILE A 47 -2.25 -15.01 -13.93
CA ILE A 47 -1.43 -13.80 -13.79
C ILE A 47 0.03 -14.13 -14.06
N GLU A 48 0.66 -13.41 -14.99
CA GLU A 48 2.11 -13.49 -15.18
C GLU A 48 2.80 -12.81 -13.98
N HIS A 49 3.72 -13.53 -13.34
CA HIS A 49 4.34 -13.10 -12.11
C HIS A 49 5.75 -13.65 -11.95
N VAL A 50 6.47 -13.08 -10.97
CA VAL A 50 7.71 -13.64 -10.43
C VAL A 50 7.51 -14.05 -8.98
N ASP A 51 8.28 -15.05 -8.58
CA ASP A 51 8.37 -15.49 -7.20
C ASP A 51 9.28 -14.54 -6.42
N LEU A 52 8.85 -14.15 -5.21
CA LEU A 52 9.72 -13.41 -4.29
C LEU A 52 10.30 -14.38 -3.27
N ASP A 53 11.62 -14.34 -3.10
CA ASP A 53 12.32 -15.11 -2.06
C ASP A 53 11.93 -14.66 -0.65
N THR A 54 11.56 -13.38 -0.49
CA THR A 54 11.10 -12.82 0.79
C THR A 54 9.94 -11.86 0.54
N CYS A 55 8.91 -11.97 1.38
CA CYS A 55 7.80 -11.04 1.40
C CYS A 55 8.22 -9.66 1.94
N PRO A 56 7.49 -8.58 1.62
CA PRO A 56 7.64 -7.29 2.30
C PRO A 56 7.54 -7.43 3.82
N GLY A 57 8.32 -6.63 4.56
CA GLY A 57 8.58 -6.84 5.99
C GLY A 57 7.35 -6.73 6.92
N GLU A 58 6.22 -6.23 6.44
CA GLU A 58 4.95 -6.28 7.18
C GLU A 58 4.24 -7.64 7.14
N PHE A 59 4.69 -8.58 6.31
CA PHE A 59 4.12 -9.92 6.18
C PHE A 59 5.04 -10.96 6.80
N ASP A 60 4.45 -11.93 7.50
CA ASP A 60 5.16 -13.07 8.07
C ASP A 60 5.52 -14.06 6.96
N GLY A 61 6.81 -14.09 6.59
CA GLY A 61 7.34 -14.97 5.55
C GLY A 61 7.39 -16.46 5.93
N ASP A 62 7.21 -16.81 7.21
CA ASP A 62 7.10 -18.20 7.64
C ASP A 62 5.66 -18.72 7.47
N ALA A 63 4.67 -17.82 7.55
CA ALA A 63 3.24 -18.15 7.39
C ALA A 63 2.71 -17.88 5.97
N SER A 64 3.42 -17.07 5.19
CA SER A 64 2.97 -16.58 3.89
C SER A 64 4.07 -16.60 2.85
N PHE A 65 3.69 -16.72 1.58
CA PHE A 65 4.58 -16.55 0.44
C PHE A 65 4.05 -15.48 -0.51
N CYS A 66 4.97 -14.86 -1.25
CA CYS A 66 4.65 -13.70 -2.07
C CYS A 66 4.97 -13.91 -3.56
N ARG A 67 4.12 -13.34 -4.41
CA ARG A 67 4.28 -13.26 -5.86
C ARG A 67 4.13 -11.83 -6.31
N MET A 68 4.90 -11.41 -7.30
CA MET A 68 4.86 -10.04 -7.80
C MET A 68 4.57 -10.00 -9.29
N THR A 69 3.70 -9.08 -9.70
CA THR A 69 3.55 -8.69 -11.11
C THR A 69 3.77 -7.19 -11.25
N LEU A 70 4.07 -6.75 -12.47
CA LEU A 70 4.24 -5.35 -12.82
C LEU A 70 3.13 -4.92 -13.78
N ALA A 71 2.38 -3.89 -13.40
CA ALA A 71 1.34 -3.32 -14.24
C ALA A 71 1.16 -1.83 -13.92
N SER A 72 0.93 -1.02 -14.96
CA SER A 72 0.62 0.42 -14.81
C SER A 72 1.64 1.19 -13.97
N ASP A 73 2.94 0.97 -14.20
CA ASP A 73 4.05 1.55 -13.44
C ASP A 73 4.06 1.23 -11.92
N MET A 74 3.30 0.21 -11.53
CA MET A 74 3.21 -0.30 -10.17
C MET A 74 3.71 -1.74 -10.09
N ALA A 75 4.30 -2.08 -8.95
CA ALA A 75 4.48 -3.45 -8.50
C ALA A 75 3.29 -3.86 -7.63
N HIS A 76 2.66 -4.99 -7.97
CA HIS A 76 1.61 -5.60 -7.17
C HIS A 76 2.12 -6.91 -6.59
N ILE A 77 2.24 -6.95 -5.27
CA ILE A 77 2.71 -8.08 -4.49
C ILE A 77 1.49 -8.76 -3.87
N PHE A 78 1.21 -9.98 -4.33
CA PHE A 78 0.15 -10.85 -3.84
C PHE A 78 0.71 -11.72 -2.74
N VAL A 79 0.02 -11.73 -1.59
CA VAL A 79 0.44 -12.46 -0.38
C VAL A 79 -0.53 -13.61 -0.16
N PHE A 80 -0.03 -14.83 -0.23
CA PHE A 80 -0.81 -16.06 -0.05
C PHE A 80 -0.43 -16.74 1.27
N SER A 81 -1.40 -17.39 1.90
CA SER A 81 -1.14 -18.26 3.05
C SER A 81 -0.53 -19.59 2.60
N HIS A 82 0.32 -20.19 3.42
CA HIS A 82 0.71 -21.60 3.26
C HIS A 82 -0.37 -22.61 3.66
N ASP A 83 -1.46 -22.16 4.28
CA ASP A 83 -2.53 -23.03 4.78
C ASP A 83 -3.54 -23.41 3.69
N GLY A 84 -4.12 -24.61 3.82
CA GLY A 84 -5.26 -25.06 3.02
C GLY A 84 -5.06 -24.91 1.52
N ASP A 85 -6.03 -24.32 0.83
CA ASP A 85 -6.01 -24.05 -0.61
C ASP A 85 -5.18 -22.81 -0.99
N GLN A 86 -4.29 -22.38 -0.09
CA GLN A 86 -3.42 -21.22 -0.26
C GLN A 86 -4.20 -19.96 -0.67
N PRO A 87 -5.13 -19.48 0.18
CA PRO A 87 -5.95 -18.32 -0.13
C PRO A 87 -5.11 -17.04 -0.20
N LEU A 88 -5.51 -16.12 -1.06
CA LEU A 88 -4.97 -14.76 -1.10
C LEU A 88 -5.36 -14.01 0.18
N LEU A 89 -4.37 -13.53 0.91
CA LEU A 89 -4.51 -12.78 2.16
C LEU A 89 -4.45 -11.27 1.96
N ALA A 90 -3.60 -10.81 1.04
CA ALA A 90 -3.41 -9.39 0.81
C ALA A 90 -2.83 -9.09 -0.57
N VAL A 91 -3.00 -7.84 -1.01
CA VAL A 91 -2.26 -7.26 -2.13
C VAL A 91 -1.59 -5.96 -1.67
N LYS A 92 -0.27 -5.90 -1.77
CA LYS A 92 0.51 -4.67 -1.61
C LYS A 92 0.81 -4.08 -2.97
N THR A 93 0.47 -2.83 -3.17
CA THR A 93 0.75 -2.09 -4.40
C THR A 93 1.71 -0.95 -4.08
N VAL A 94 2.81 -0.84 -4.80
CA VAL A 94 3.80 0.24 -4.65
C VAL A 94 4.30 0.69 -6.01
N PRO A 95 4.74 1.95 -6.17
CA PRO A 95 5.43 2.38 -7.38
C PRO A 95 6.61 1.47 -7.72
N VAL A 96 6.79 1.15 -9.00
CA VAL A 96 7.84 0.20 -9.41
C VAL A 96 9.25 0.66 -9.05
N ASN A 97 9.49 1.97 -9.01
CA ASN A 97 10.77 2.55 -8.62
C ASN A 97 11.10 2.34 -7.13
N GLU A 98 10.10 2.17 -6.27
CA GLU A 98 10.31 1.82 -4.84
C GLU A 98 10.86 0.40 -4.70
N VAL A 99 10.52 -0.49 -5.64
CA VAL A 99 10.98 -1.89 -5.65
C VAL A 99 12.32 -2.04 -6.37
N LEU A 100 12.51 -1.35 -7.49
CA LEU A 100 13.67 -1.55 -8.38
C LEU A 100 14.78 -0.49 -8.20
N GLY A 101 14.54 0.57 -7.43
CA GLY A 101 15.58 1.49 -6.95
C GLY A 101 16.29 2.33 -8.02
N PHE A 102 15.64 2.60 -9.16
CA PHE A 102 16.17 3.46 -10.23
C PHE A 102 15.41 4.78 -10.35
#